data_AF-A0A935ES56-F1
#
_entry.id   AF-A0A935ES56-F1
#
_cell.length_a   1.000
_cell.length_b   1.000
_cell.length_c   1.000
_cell.angle_alpha   90.00
_cell.angle_beta   90.00
_cell.angle_gamma   90.00
#
_symmetry.space_group_name_H-M   'P 1'
#
loop_
_entity.id
_entity.type
_entity.pdbx_description
1 polymer ?
#
loop_
_entity_poly.entity_id
_entity_poly.type
_entity_poly.pdbx_seq_one_letter_code
_entity_poly.pdbx_strand_id
1 'polypeptide(L)'
;MDAPTTPPPSAGAARREARLATPRMTRELDTLAAMLRIYCHDHHAAAAPDELGLCAECGELLAYARKRLAGCPFGVDKPTCAHCQIHCYGPQQREAVRVVMRHAGPRMLWRHPLLALAHLLIDGRRPAPPKPRGARAARPASAGASGEDRSAAVPTQPAQGAVEEGRTKAE
;
A
#
# COMPACT_ATOMS: atom_id res chain seq x y z
N MET A 1 21.58 -18.24 -25.31
CA MET A 1 20.87 -17.04 -24.83
C MET A 1 19.87 -17.50 -23.80
N ASP A 2 20.33 -17.71 -22.57
CA ASP A 2 19.47 -18.16 -21.48
C ASP A 2 18.63 -16.97 -21.00
N ALA A 3 17.31 -17.10 -21.09
CA ALA A 3 16.40 -16.11 -20.55
C ALA A 3 16.59 -16.01 -19.03
N PRO A 4 16.57 -14.81 -18.42
CA PRO A 4 16.65 -14.69 -16.97
C PRO A 4 15.43 -15.34 -16.33
N THR A 5 15.63 -16.52 -15.72
CA THR A 5 14.63 -17.16 -14.85
C THR A 5 14.45 -16.30 -13.61
N THR A 6 13.41 -15.47 -13.62
CA THR A 6 13.05 -14.69 -12.42
C THR A 6 12.54 -15.66 -11.36
N PRO A 7 13.06 -15.63 -10.12
CA PRO A 7 12.61 -16.53 -9.07
C PRO A 7 11.13 -16.32 -8.76
N PRO A 8 10.40 -17.36 -8.33
CA PRO A 8 8.98 -17.24 -8.02
C PRO A 8 8.75 -16.21 -6.90
N PRO A 9 7.63 -15.45 -6.97
CA PRO A 9 7.34 -14.41 -5.98
C PRO A 9 7.21 -15.03 -4.58
N SER A 10 7.67 -14.30 -3.56
CA SER A 10 7.44 -14.72 -2.17
C SER A 10 5.95 -14.95 -1.90
N ALA A 11 5.62 -15.86 -0.98
CA ALA A 11 4.23 -16.12 -0.61
C ALA A 11 3.46 -14.84 -0.20
N GLY A 12 4.16 -13.87 0.40
CA GLY A 12 3.60 -12.56 0.72
C GLY A 12 3.29 -11.70 -0.50
N ALA A 13 4.15 -11.72 -1.52
CA ALA A 13 3.91 -11.03 -2.78
C ALA A 13 2.75 -11.66 -3.56
N ALA A 14 2.68 -12.99 -3.63
CA ALA A 14 1.58 -13.71 -4.28
C ALA A 14 0.21 -13.36 -3.65
N ARG A 15 0.12 -13.31 -2.30
CA ARG A 15 -1.12 -12.91 -1.60
C ARG A 15 -1.54 -11.47 -1.89
N ARG A 16 -0.57 -10.56 -2.07
CA ARG A 16 -0.82 -9.15 -2.40
C ARG A 16 -1.34 -9.01 -3.83
N GLU A 17 -0.76 -9.75 -4.76
CA GLU A 17 -1.20 -9.74 -6.16
C GLU A 17 -2.60 -10.37 -6.31
N ALA A 18 -2.86 -11.50 -5.64
CA ALA A 18 -4.19 -12.11 -5.61
C ALA A 18 -5.26 -11.16 -5.04
N ARG A 19 -4.91 -10.31 -4.07
CA ARG A 19 -5.82 -9.27 -3.55
C ARG A 19 -6.13 -8.21 -4.60
N LEU A 20 -5.11 -7.73 -5.32
CA LEU A 20 -5.28 -6.75 -6.41
C LEU A 20 -6.14 -7.31 -7.55
N ALA A 21 -6.03 -8.60 -7.84
CA ALA A 21 -6.79 -9.27 -8.90
C ALA A 21 -8.30 -9.37 -8.62
N THR A 22 -8.78 -9.06 -7.41
CA THR A 22 -10.22 -9.04 -7.11
C THR A 22 -10.90 -7.88 -7.87
N PRO A 23 -12.12 -8.07 -8.43
CA PRO A 23 -12.77 -7.04 -9.26
C PRO A 23 -12.92 -5.69 -8.56
N ARG A 24 -13.12 -5.70 -7.24
CA ARG A 24 -13.21 -4.48 -6.45
C ARG A 24 -11.86 -3.75 -6.36
N MET A 25 -10.76 -4.46 -6.12
CA MET A 25 -9.43 -3.85 -6.04
C MET A 25 -8.93 -3.40 -7.41
N THR A 26 -9.19 -4.18 -8.46
CA THR A 26 -8.91 -3.79 -9.85
C THR A 26 -9.61 -2.47 -10.17
N ARG A 27 -10.91 -2.34 -9.86
CA ARG A 27 -11.65 -1.09 -10.09
C ARG A 27 -11.05 0.11 -9.36
N GLU A 28 -10.63 -0.05 -8.11
CA GLU A 28 -9.99 1.03 -7.34
C GLU A 28 -8.66 1.47 -7.97
N LEU A 29 -7.88 0.51 -8.47
CA LEU A 29 -6.62 0.80 -9.18
C LEU A 29 -6.87 1.47 -10.53
N ASP A 30 -7.80 0.94 -11.33
CA ASP A 30 -8.17 1.47 -12.65
C ASP A 30 -8.72 2.89 -12.55
N THR A 31 -9.55 3.15 -11.53
CA THR A 31 -10.09 4.49 -11.25
C THR A 31 -8.95 5.48 -10.99
N LEU A 32 -7.97 5.09 -10.17
CA LEU A 32 -6.84 5.97 -9.86
C LEU A 32 -5.92 6.16 -11.08
N ALA A 33 -5.69 5.10 -11.86
CA ALA A 33 -4.92 5.18 -13.10
C ALA A 33 -5.60 6.12 -14.11
N ALA A 34 -6.93 6.03 -14.27
CA ALA A 34 -7.70 6.93 -15.12
C ALA A 34 -7.62 8.39 -14.65
N MET A 35 -7.74 8.63 -13.34
CA MET A 35 -7.57 9.97 -12.77
C MET A 35 -6.17 10.52 -13.02
N LEU A 36 -5.13 9.70 -12.88
CA LEU A 36 -3.75 10.09 -13.16
C LEU A 36 -3.53 10.39 -14.64
N ARG A 37 -4.10 9.61 -15.57
CA ARG A 37 -3.99 9.90 -17.01
C ARG A 37 -4.59 11.25 -17.37
N ILE A 38 -5.76 11.59 -16.80
CA ILE A 38 -6.38 12.91 -17.00
C ILE A 38 -5.47 14.02 -16.46
N TYR A 39 -4.99 13.88 -15.23
CA TYR A 39 -4.13 14.88 -14.61
C TYR A 39 -2.81 15.07 -15.37
N CYS A 40 -2.16 13.96 -15.72
CA CYS A 40 -0.90 13.93 -16.45
C CYS A 40 -1.02 14.59 -17.82
N HIS A 41 -2.07 14.28 -18.57
CA HIS A 41 -2.32 14.92 -19.87
C HIS A 41 -2.45 16.45 -19.74
N ASP A 42 -3.18 16.92 -18.73
CA ASP A 42 -3.48 18.35 -18.59
C ASP A 42 -2.30 19.17 -18.03
N HIS A 43 -1.41 18.55 -17.22
CA HIS A 43 -0.33 19.27 -16.54
C HIS A 43 1.07 18.94 -17.10
N HIS A 44 1.25 17.75 -17.67
CA HIS A 44 2.55 17.23 -18.12
C HIS A 44 2.52 16.89 -19.62
N ALA A 45 1.80 17.65 -20.44
CA ALA A 45 1.64 17.41 -21.88
C ALA A 45 2.96 17.32 -22.67
N ALA A 46 4.03 17.95 -22.17
CA ALA A 46 5.36 17.93 -22.80
C ALA A 46 6.22 16.71 -22.40
N ALA A 47 5.80 15.93 -21.41
CA ALA A 47 6.57 14.76 -20.96
C ALA A 47 6.26 13.54 -21.83
N ALA A 48 7.29 12.76 -22.15
CA ALA A 48 7.12 11.50 -22.87
C ALA A 48 6.32 10.50 -22.01
N PRO A 49 5.21 9.94 -22.53
CA PRO A 49 4.45 8.94 -21.81
C PRO A 49 5.14 7.57 -21.84
N ASP A 50 4.93 6.79 -20.78
CA ASP A 50 5.22 5.37 -20.73
C ASP A 50 4.13 4.53 -21.43
N GLU A 51 4.26 3.21 -21.38
CA GLU A 51 3.30 2.24 -21.93
C GLU A 51 1.87 2.38 -21.33
N LEU A 52 1.75 3.02 -20.17
CA LEU A 52 0.46 3.29 -19.50
C LEU A 52 -0.11 4.67 -19.84
N GLY A 53 0.56 5.45 -20.69
CA GLY A 53 0.16 6.81 -21.04
C GLY A 53 0.42 7.83 -19.93
N LEU A 54 1.39 7.58 -19.04
CA LEU A 54 1.76 8.44 -17.92
C LEU A 54 3.21 8.92 -18.06
N CYS A 55 3.51 10.14 -17.64
CA CYS A 55 4.90 10.54 -17.44
C CYS A 55 5.52 9.79 -16.25
N ALA A 56 6.85 9.80 -16.14
CA ALA A 56 7.58 9.11 -15.07
C ALA A 56 7.03 9.42 -13.67
N GLU A 57 6.79 10.69 -13.34
CA GLU A 57 6.27 11.11 -12.02
C GLU A 57 4.88 10.53 -11.73
N CYS A 58 3.98 10.57 -12.72
CA CYS A 58 2.63 10.02 -12.55
C CYS A 58 2.64 8.48 -12.49
N GLY A 59 3.55 7.84 -13.24
CA GLY A 59 3.79 6.40 -13.21
C GLY A 59 4.29 5.95 -11.83
N GLU A 60 5.24 6.69 -11.23
CA GLU A 60 5.72 6.41 -9.87
C GLU A 60 4.61 6.53 -8.82
N LEU A 61 3.76 7.55 -8.93
CA LEU A 61 2.62 7.73 -8.04
C LEU A 61 1.61 6.59 -8.18
N LEU A 62 1.34 6.12 -9.40
CA LEU A 62 0.50 4.94 -9.65
C LEU A 62 1.11 3.66 -9.08
N ALA A 63 2.41 3.44 -9.27
CA ALA A 63 3.13 2.29 -8.73
C ALA A 63 3.09 2.27 -7.18
N TYR A 64 3.27 3.43 -6.56
CA TYR A 64 3.12 3.61 -5.12
C TYR A 64 1.71 3.26 -4.66
N ALA A 65 0.69 3.77 -5.34
CA ALA A 65 -0.70 3.49 -5.01
C ALA A 65 -1.06 2.01 -5.16
N ARG A 66 -0.60 1.35 -6.23
CA ARG A 66 -0.74 -0.10 -6.43
C ARG A 66 -0.17 -0.87 -5.23
N LYS A 67 1.05 -0.54 -4.80
CA LYS A 67 1.69 -1.16 -3.63
C LYS A 67 0.87 -0.98 -2.35
N ARG A 68 0.26 0.19 -2.15
CA ARG A 68 -0.60 0.48 -0.99
C ARG A 68 -1.93 -0.26 -1.04
N LEU A 69 -2.57 -0.34 -2.21
CA LEU A 69 -3.81 -1.11 -2.41
C LEU A 69 -3.58 -2.61 -2.18
N ALA A 70 -2.48 -3.17 -2.69
CA ALA A 70 -2.12 -4.57 -2.49
C ALA A 70 -1.93 -4.94 -1.01
N GLY A 71 -1.51 -3.97 -0.19
CA GLY A 71 -1.35 -4.11 1.25
C GLY A 71 -2.52 -3.60 2.10
N CYS A 72 -3.63 -3.17 1.48
CA CYS A 72 -4.74 -2.56 2.20
C CYS A 72 -5.36 -3.57 3.17
N PRO A 73 -5.46 -3.29 4.49
CA PRO A 73 -6.02 -4.24 5.45
C PRO A 73 -7.51 -4.47 5.25
N PHE A 74 -8.25 -3.51 4.67
CA PHE A 74 -9.66 -3.66 4.33
C PHE A 74 -9.90 -4.59 3.13
N GLY A 75 -8.90 -4.76 2.23
CA GLY A 75 -9.07 -5.58 1.03
C GLY A 75 -10.32 -5.21 0.24
N VAL A 76 -11.16 -6.19 -0.10
CA VAL A 76 -12.40 -6.01 -0.86
C VAL A 76 -13.43 -5.10 -0.16
N ASP A 77 -13.35 -4.96 1.15
CA ASP A 77 -14.25 -4.12 1.94
C ASP A 77 -13.79 -2.66 2.01
N LYS A 78 -12.70 -2.31 1.32
CA LYS A 78 -12.15 -0.95 1.32
C LYS A 78 -13.23 0.07 0.90
N PRO A 79 -13.49 1.12 1.70
CA PRO A 79 -14.34 2.22 1.29
C PRO A 79 -13.64 3.10 0.24
N THR A 80 -14.34 4.08 -0.30
CA THR A 80 -13.69 5.10 -1.14
C THR A 80 -12.59 5.82 -0.34
N CYS A 81 -11.57 6.32 -1.05
CA CYS A 81 -10.42 6.98 -0.40
C CYS A 81 -10.84 8.18 0.47
N ALA A 82 -11.91 8.90 0.08
CA ALA A 82 -12.47 10.01 0.86
C ALA A 82 -13.07 9.59 2.21
N HIS A 83 -13.59 8.37 2.32
CA HIS A 83 -14.20 7.83 3.55
C HIS A 83 -13.29 6.83 4.28
N CYS A 84 -12.05 6.67 3.83
CA CYS A 84 -11.14 5.68 4.38
C CYS A 84 -10.63 6.10 5.77
N GLN A 85 -10.86 5.25 6.77
CA GLN A 85 -10.48 5.51 8.17
C GLN A 85 -8.98 5.29 8.46
N ILE A 86 -8.20 4.84 7.46
CA ILE A 86 -6.76 4.61 7.62
C ILE A 86 -5.94 5.58 6.78
N HIS A 87 -4.84 6.03 7.37
CA HIS A 87 -3.83 6.86 6.74
C HIS A 87 -2.78 5.99 6.06
N CYS A 88 -3.11 5.47 4.87
CA CYS A 88 -2.24 4.52 4.17
C CYS A 88 -1.13 5.20 3.33
N TYR A 89 -1.31 6.47 2.95
CA TYR A 89 -0.35 7.22 2.14
C TYR A 89 0.52 8.12 3.02
N GLY A 90 1.80 8.23 2.65
CA GLY A 90 2.71 9.25 3.19
C GLY A 90 2.22 10.66 2.87
N PRO A 91 2.70 11.68 3.60
CA PRO A 91 2.17 13.05 3.49
C PRO A 91 2.29 13.60 2.07
N GLN A 92 3.45 13.44 1.42
CA GLN A 92 3.69 13.91 0.05
C GLN A 92 2.78 13.22 -0.97
N GLN A 93 2.73 11.88 -0.97
CA GLN A 93 1.90 11.13 -1.93
C GLN A 93 0.41 11.36 -1.69
N ARG A 94 0.01 11.59 -0.43
CA ARG A 94 -1.37 11.94 -0.10
C ARG A 94 -1.77 13.29 -0.71
N GLU A 95 -0.90 14.28 -0.62
CA GLU A 95 -1.16 15.58 -1.24
C GLU A 95 -1.27 15.42 -2.75
N ALA A 96 -0.31 14.75 -3.38
CA ALA A 96 -0.32 14.52 -4.82
C ALA A 96 -1.63 13.83 -5.28
N VAL A 97 -2.05 12.76 -4.60
CA VAL A 97 -3.32 12.09 -4.92
C VAL A 97 -4.53 12.97 -4.65
N ARG A 98 -4.51 13.83 -3.62
CA ARG A 98 -5.60 14.78 -3.38
C ARG A 98 -5.73 15.80 -4.52
N VAL A 99 -4.62 16.33 -4.99
CA VAL A 99 -4.58 17.25 -6.15
C VAL A 99 -5.14 16.56 -7.38
N VAL A 100 -4.66 15.35 -7.67
CA VAL A 100 -5.16 14.53 -8.79
C VAL A 100 -6.66 14.27 -8.67
N MET A 101 -7.14 13.81 -7.50
CA MET A 101 -8.57 13.55 -7.28
C MET A 101 -9.43 14.79 -7.44
N ARG A 102 -8.97 15.95 -6.95
CA ARG A 102 -9.69 17.23 -7.07
C ARG A 102 -9.79 17.68 -8.54
N HIS A 103 -8.72 17.52 -9.31
CA HIS A 103 -8.69 17.91 -10.72
C HIS A 103 -9.46 16.93 -11.62
N ALA A 104 -9.17 15.64 -11.47
CA ALA A 104 -9.67 14.59 -12.34
C ALA A 104 -11.07 14.11 -11.96
N GLY A 105 -11.51 14.26 -10.71
CA GLY A 105 -12.83 13.79 -10.24
C GLY A 105 -14.01 14.32 -11.07
N PRO A 106 -14.15 15.64 -11.26
CA PRO A 106 -15.20 16.19 -12.13
C PRO A 106 -15.05 15.79 -13.60
N ARG A 107 -13.80 15.66 -14.09
CA ARG A 107 -13.48 15.34 -15.49
C ARG A 107 -13.66 13.86 -15.83
N MET A 108 -13.58 12.99 -14.84
CA MET A 108 -13.85 11.55 -14.96
C MET A 108 -15.26 11.27 -15.48
N LEU A 109 -16.25 12.08 -15.09
CA LEU A 109 -17.63 11.95 -15.59
C LEU A 109 -17.74 12.15 -17.11
N TRP A 110 -16.84 12.94 -17.69
CA TRP A 110 -16.86 13.30 -19.11
C TRP A 110 -16.07 12.32 -19.97
N ARG A 111 -14.94 11.80 -19.44
CA ARG A 111 -14.03 10.91 -20.17
C ARG A 111 -14.34 9.42 -19.96
N HIS A 112 -14.82 9.07 -18.76
CA HIS A 112 -15.06 7.71 -18.33
C HIS A 112 -16.38 7.60 -17.54
N PRO A 113 -17.53 7.89 -18.18
CA PRO A 113 -18.82 8.06 -17.48
C PRO A 113 -19.23 6.82 -16.68
N LEU A 114 -19.04 5.62 -17.23
CA LEU A 114 -19.39 4.36 -16.55
C LEU A 114 -18.52 4.10 -15.31
N LEU A 115 -17.20 4.31 -15.41
CA LEU A 115 -16.27 4.14 -14.27
C LEU A 115 -16.54 5.19 -13.19
N ALA A 116 -16.77 6.44 -13.60
CA ALA A 116 -17.09 7.54 -12.69
C ALA A 116 -18.40 7.30 -11.95
N LEU A 117 -19.45 6.87 -12.65
CA LEU A 117 -20.76 6.60 -12.06
C LEU A 117 -20.70 5.41 -11.09
N ALA A 118 -20.02 4.32 -11.46
CA ALA A 118 -19.80 3.19 -10.57
C ALA A 118 -19.06 3.60 -9.29
N HIS A 119 -17.98 4.39 -9.42
CA HIS A 119 -17.22 4.85 -8.26
C HIS A 119 -18.02 5.83 -7.38
N LEU A 120 -18.70 6.80 -7.95
CA LEU A 120 -19.42 7.81 -7.18
C LEU A 120 -20.71 7.27 -6.54
N LEU A 121 -21.53 6.53 -7.30
CA LEU A 121 -22.85 6.09 -6.82
C LEU A 121 -22.80 4.77 -6.04
N ILE A 122 -22.00 3.80 -6.50
CA ILE A 122 -21.95 2.47 -5.88
C ILE A 122 -20.93 2.43 -4.75
N ASP A 123 -19.77 3.06 -4.95
CA ASP A 123 -18.68 3.01 -3.97
C ASP A 123 -18.76 4.18 -2.98
N GLY A 124 -19.08 5.39 -3.45
CA GLY A 124 -19.20 6.59 -2.62
C GLY A 124 -20.29 6.52 -1.55
N ARG A 125 -21.36 5.74 -1.78
CA ARG A 125 -22.46 5.56 -0.82
C ARG A 125 -22.25 4.43 0.19
N ARG A 126 -21.16 3.66 0.08
CA ARG A 126 -20.89 2.58 1.05
C ARG A 126 -20.37 3.19 2.37
N PRO A 127 -21.02 2.89 3.51
CA PRO A 127 -20.48 3.31 4.79
C PRO A 127 -19.13 2.67 5.02
N ALA A 128 -18.19 3.43 5.59
CA ALA A 128 -16.85 2.93 5.84
C ALA A 128 -16.90 1.81 6.90
N PRO A 129 -16.38 0.60 6.61
CA PRO A 129 -16.30 -0.44 7.63
C PRO A 129 -15.42 0.05 8.80
N PRO A 130 -15.68 -0.39 10.03
CA PRO A 130 -14.86 -0.02 11.17
C PRO A 130 -13.41 -0.37 10.89
N LYS A 131 -12.48 0.52 11.27
CA LYS A 131 -11.03 0.28 11.15
C LYS A 131 -10.70 -1.14 11.64
N PRO A 132 -9.97 -1.96 10.84
CA PRO A 132 -9.66 -3.32 11.22
C PRO A 132 -8.81 -3.22 12.48
N ARG A 133 -9.38 -3.57 13.63
CA ARG A 133 -8.62 -3.73 14.86
C ARG A 133 -7.61 -4.82 14.52
N GLY A 134 -6.31 -4.50 14.63
CA GLY A 134 -5.26 -5.42 14.24
C GLY A 134 -5.54 -6.80 14.83
N ALA A 135 -5.27 -7.86 14.06
CA ALA A 135 -5.50 -9.27 14.44
C ALA A 135 -4.94 -9.68 15.83
N ARG A 136 -4.18 -8.81 16.49
CA ARG A 136 -3.80 -8.91 17.91
C ARG A 136 -4.97 -8.88 18.90
N ALA A 137 -6.11 -8.27 18.58
CA ALA A 137 -7.27 -8.20 19.49
C ALA A 137 -8.15 -9.46 19.46
N ALA A 138 -7.90 -10.40 18.54
CA ALA A 138 -8.69 -11.60 18.33
C ALA A 138 -7.88 -12.89 18.57
N ARG A 139 -6.86 -12.86 19.45
CA ARG A 139 -6.36 -14.11 20.03
C ARG A 139 -7.39 -14.53 21.08
N PRO A 140 -8.19 -15.61 20.90
CA PRO A 140 -8.88 -16.20 22.04
C PRO A 140 -7.80 -16.58 23.05
N ALA A 141 -8.01 -16.19 24.30
CA ALA A 141 -7.20 -16.67 25.41
C ALA A 141 -7.26 -18.20 25.39
N SER A 142 -6.19 -18.84 24.93
CA SER A 142 -6.05 -20.28 25.07
C SER A 142 -6.11 -20.59 26.57
N ALA A 143 -7.12 -21.36 26.93
CA ALA A 143 -7.35 -21.89 28.27
C ALA A 143 -6.06 -22.48 28.85
N GLY A 144 -5.88 -22.28 30.16
CA GLY A 144 -4.70 -22.69 30.89
C GLY A 144 -4.50 -24.20 30.89
N ALA A 145 -3.24 -24.60 30.90
CA ALA A 145 -2.80 -25.82 31.52
C ALA A 145 -1.82 -25.43 32.63
N SER A 146 -2.22 -25.70 33.87
CA SER A 146 -1.41 -25.81 35.07
C SER A 146 -0.13 -26.61 34.73
N GLY A 147 1.08 -26.12 35.02
CA GLY A 147 1.63 -26.11 36.36
C GLY A 147 2.40 -27.41 36.59
N GLU A 148 3.72 -27.40 36.39
CA GLU A 148 4.66 -28.11 37.26
C GLU A 148 6.08 -27.54 37.07
N ASP A 149 6.71 -27.33 38.21
CA ASP A 149 8.06 -26.84 38.48
C ASP A 149 9.16 -27.78 37.94
N ARG A 150 10.26 -27.20 37.44
CA ARG A 150 11.62 -27.70 37.69
C ARG A 150 12.67 -26.67 37.29
N SER A 151 13.10 -25.94 38.30
CA SER A 151 14.48 -25.53 38.57
C SER A 151 15.56 -26.24 37.72
N ALA A 152 16.32 -25.45 36.96
CA ALA A 152 17.69 -25.80 36.54
C ALA A 152 18.50 -24.53 36.33
N ALA A 153 19.53 -24.40 37.17
CA ALA A 153 20.49 -23.33 37.27
C ALA A 153 21.13 -22.96 35.91
N VAL A 154 21.25 -21.65 35.66
CA VAL A 154 22.19 -21.11 34.68
C VAL A 154 23.51 -20.84 35.42
N PRO A 155 24.62 -21.51 35.08
CA PRO A 155 25.91 -21.17 35.65
C PRO A 155 26.45 -19.88 35.02
N THR A 156 26.73 -18.92 35.90
CA THR A 156 27.57 -17.74 35.69
C THR A 156 29.01 -18.16 35.38
N GLN A 157 29.68 -17.43 34.47
CA GLN A 157 31.10 -16.98 34.54
C GLN A 157 31.56 -16.35 33.19
N PRO A 158 32.66 -15.55 33.12
CA PRO A 158 32.72 -14.16 33.56
C PRO A 158 33.38 -13.21 32.51
N ALA A 159 33.64 -11.96 32.95
CA ALA A 159 34.25 -10.78 32.32
C ALA A 159 35.49 -11.02 31.40
N GLN A 160 35.76 -10.14 30.42
CA GLN A 160 36.70 -8.98 30.44
C GLN A 160 36.66 -8.30 29.03
N GLY A 161 36.94 -7.03 28.73
CA GLY A 161 37.40 -5.80 29.39
C GLY A 161 37.36 -4.68 28.30
N ALA A 162 36.84 -3.48 28.60
CA ALA A 162 37.61 -2.23 28.73
C ALA A 162 38.28 -1.66 27.45
N VAL A 163 37.72 -0.51 26.96
CA VAL A 163 38.33 0.73 26.38
C VAL A 163 39.56 0.62 25.44
N GLU A 164 39.62 1.30 24.28
CA GLU A 164 39.97 2.73 24.19
C GLU A 164 39.73 3.31 22.76
N GLU A 165 39.53 4.62 22.74
CA GLU A 165 39.27 5.56 21.64
C GLU A 165 40.53 5.89 20.82
N GLY A 166 40.44 6.14 19.51
CA GLY A 166 41.64 6.43 18.70
C GLY A 166 41.38 6.98 17.29
N ARG A 167 41.22 8.29 17.22
CA ARG A 167 41.12 9.17 16.04
C ARG A 167 42.44 9.28 15.26
N THR A 168 42.44 9.07 13.94
CA THR A 168 43.34 9.81 13.01
C THR A 168 42.73 10.02 11.62
N LYS A 169 43.10 11.17 11.06
CA LYS A 169 42.70 11.84 9.81
C LYS A 169 43.59 11.39 8.63
N ALA A 170 43.05 11.64 7.43
CA ALA A 170 43.71 12.05 6.17
C ALA A 170 44.66 11.07 5.46
N GLU A 171 44.32 10.77 4.21
CA GLU A 171 45.08 11.14 3.00
C GLU A 171 44.11 11.27 1.81
#